data_AF-A0A1W1D490-F1
#
_entry.id   AF-A0A1W1D490-F1
#
_cell.length_a   1.000
_cell.length_b   1.000
_cell.length_c   1.000
_cell.angle_alpha   90.00
_cell.angle_beta   90.00
_cell.angle_gamma   90.00
#
_symmetry.space_group_name_H-M   'P 1'
#
loop_
_entity.id
_entity.type
_entity.pdbx_description
1 polymer ?
#
loop_
_entity_poly.entity_id
_entity_poly.type
_entity_poly.pdbx_seq_one_letter_code
_entity_poly.pdbx_strand_id
1 'polypeptide(L)'
;MTLYPAIDLKDGKAVRLTKGLMESAKIYSDEPYMLVKKFEEMGAKWVHLVDLNGAFAGEPKNLESIKKIRQNSNVKLELGGGIRDEATIQKMLEIGIDRVILGSIALKNPEFVKDMAKKYPIAVGIDAIDGYVAVEGWGEVSSMKATTLAKEFANAGVEAIICTDVGRDGTLSGVNVDFTVDIAKASGISTIASGGVKDESDIEALMATNLIDGVIIGKAYYEGTLNLPKMFQMLSND
;
A
#
# COMPACT_ATOMS: atom_id res chain seq x y z
N MET A 1 -3.31 3.14 15.57
CA MET A 1 -3.28 2.55 14.21
C MET A 1 -3.70 3.59 13.18
N THR A 2 -3.11 3.57 11.98
CA THR A 2 -3.43 4.47 10.85
C THR A 2 -4.22 3.72 9.77
N LEU A 3 -5.31 4.32 9.28
CA LEU A 3 -6.03 3.80 8.12
C LEU A 3 -5.51 4.48 6.86
N TYR A 4 -5.23 3.68 5.83
CA TYR A 4 -4.74 4.12 4.53
C TYR A 4 -5.80 3.82 3.47
N PRO A 5 -6.77 4.72 3.20
CA PRO A 5 -7.63 4.57 2.05
C PRO A 5 -6.77 4.51 0.79
N ALA A 6 -6.97 3.48 -0.01
CA ALA A 6 -6.13 3.24 -1.17
C ALA A 6 -6.83 3.63 -2.47
N ILE A 7 -6.05 4.01 -3.48
CA ILE A 7 -6.50 4.24 -4.85
C ILE A 7 -5.51 3.56 -5.79
N ASP A 8 -6.02 2.70 -6.65
CA ASP A 8 -5.25 2.18 -7.77
C ASP A 8 -5.48 3.08 -8.99
N LEU A 9 -4.40 3.56 -9.60
CA LEU A 9 -4.42 4.43 -10.76
C LEU A 9 -4.21 3.63 -12.04
N LYS A 10 -5.19 3.70 -12.94
CA LYS A 10 -5.11 3.10 -14.28
C LYS A 10 -5.65 4.07 -15.32
N ASP A 11 -4.83 4.39 -16.31
CA ASP A 11 -5.13 5.28 -17.44
C ASP A 11 -5.69 6.64 -16.96
N GLY A 12 -5.11 7.17 -15.90
CA GLY A 12 -5.50 8.42 -15.24
C GLY A 12 -6.68 8.33 -14.28
N LYS A 13 -7.33 7.16 -14.16
CA LYS A 13 -8.56 6.93 -13.40
C LYS A 13 -8.33 6.14 -12.11
N ALA A 14 -9.25 6.27 -11.16
CA ALA A 14 -9.28 5.47 -9.94
C ALA A 14 -10.04 4.17 -10.22
N VAL A 15 -9.38 3.03 -10.04
CA VAL A 15 -9.93 1.71 -10.29
C VAL A 15 -9.77 0.80 -9.07
N ARG A 16 -10.45 -0.35 -9.10
CA ARG A 16 -10.04 -1.53 -8.32
C ARG A 16 -9.97 -2.77 -9.19
N LEU A 17 -8.99 -3.59 -8.90
CA LEU A 17 -8.84 -4.92 -9.45
C LEU A 17 -9.39 -5.94 -8.43
N THR A 18 -9.91 -7.06 -8.92
CA THR A 18 -10.16 -8.24 -8.10
C THR A 18 -8.95 -9.16 -8.26
N LYS A 19 -8.25 -9.47 -7.15
CA LYS A 19 -7.03 -10.29 -7.15
C LYS A 19 -5.97 -9.81 -8.15
N GLY A 20 -5.81 -8.50 -8.30
CA GLY A 20 -4.76 -7.91 -9.15
C GLY A 20 -4.94 -8.11 -10.66
N LEU A 21 -6.05 -8.71 -11.10
CA LEU A 21 -6.32 -8.98 -12.51
C LEU A 21 -6.72 -7.70 -13.26
N MET A 22 -5.92 -7.31 -14.24
CA MET A 22 -6.09 -6.03 -14.95
C MET A 22 -7.41 -5.91 -15.72
N GLU A 23 -7.86 -7.00 -16.32
CA GLU A 23 -9.12 -7.12 -17.04
C GLU A 23 -10.35 -6.98 -16.11
N SER A 24 -10.17 -7.15 -14.80
CA SER A 24 -11.23 -7.00 -13.81
C SER A 24 -11.43 -5.56 -13.32
N ALA A 25 -10.71 -4.60 -13.90
CA ALA A 25 -10.73 -3.21 -13.48
C ALA A 25 -12.13 -2.61 -13.51
N LYS A 26 -12.66 -2.27 -12.32
CA LYS A 26 -13.86 -1.46 -12.15
C LYS A 26 -13.45 -0.02 -11.88
N ILE A 27 -13.96 0.92 -12.67
CA ILE A 27 -13.71 2.36 -12.49
C ILE A 27 -14.61 2.88 -11.38
N TYR A 28 -14.04 3.59 -10.41
CA TYR A 28 -14.76 4.24 -9.31
C TYR A 28 -14.72 5.76 -9.39
N SER A 29 -13.74 6.34 -10.09
CA SER A 29 -13.72 7.77 -10.38
C SER A 29 -12.87 8.04 -11.62
N ASP A 30 -13.38 8.88 -12.52
CA ASP A 30 -12.57 9.47 -13.59
C ASP A 30 -11.65 10.60 -13.07
N GLU A 31 -11.88 11.07 -11.84
CA GLU A 31 -11.12 12.15 -11.21
C GLU A 31 -10.58 11.69 -9.84
N PRO A 32 -9.40 11.03 -9.79
CA PRO A 32 -8.82 10.50 -8.55
C PRO A 32 -8.60 11.55 -7.46
N TYR A 33 -8.24 12.78 -7.83
CA TYR A 33 -7.98 13.86 -6.86
C TYR A 33 -9.22 14.19 -6.01
N MET A 34 -10.42 14.10 -6.57
CA MET A 34 -11.67 14.30 -5.83
C MET A 34 -11.88 13.21 -4.79
N LEU A 35 -11.43 11.99 -5.07
CA LEU A 35 -11.54 10.89 -4.12
C LEU A 35 -10.55 11.05 -2.97
N VAL A 36 -9.31 11.47 -3.26
CA VAL A 36 -8.33 11.83 -2.21
C VAL A 36 -8.85 12.95 -1.32
N LYS A 37 -9.43 14.00 -1.92
CA LYS A 37 -10.03 15.10 -1.15
C LYS A 37 -11.17 14.62 -0.26
N LYS A 38 -12.02 13.71 -0.74
CA LYS A 38 -13.06 13.08 0.10
C LYS A 38 -12.45 12.30 1.27
N PHE A 39 -11.37 11.55 1.06
CA PHE A 39 -10.69 10.86 2.16
C PHE A 39 -10.11 11.84 3.18
N GLU A 40 -9.49 12.93 2.72
CA GLU A 40 -9.00 14.01 3.57
C GLU A 40 -10.13 14.63 4.41
N GLU A 41 -11.27 14.96 3.79
CA GLU A 41 -12.47 15.49 4.46
C GLU A 41 -13.06 14.50 5.48
N MET A 42 -12.88 13.19 5.28
CA MET A 42 -13.28 12.15 6.23
C MET A 42 -12.31 11.98 7.42
N GLY A 43 -11.13 12.61 7.38
CA GLY A 43 -10.11 12.53 8.43
C GLY A 43 -8.90 11.66 8.10
N ALA A 44 -8.70 11.27 6.83
CA ALA A 44 -7.52 10.52 6.44
C ALA A 44 -6.24 11.33 6.65
N LYS A 45 -5.27 10.74 7.36
CA LYS A 45 -3.92 11.29 7.53
C LYS A 45 -2.96 10.85 6.42
N TRP A 46 -3.21 9.67 5.86
CA TRP A 46 -2.47 9.08 4.77
C TRP A 46 -3.42 8.54 3.70
N VAL A 47 -3.00 8.57 2.44
CA VAL A 47 -3.64 7.88 1.33
C VAL A 47 -2.57 7.04 0.61
N HIS A 48 -2.94 5.80 0.29
CA HIS A 48 -2.08 4.86 -0.42
C HIS A 48 -2.40 4.86 -1.91
N LEU A 49 -1.41 5.15 -2.75
CA LEU A 49 -1.56 5.21 -4.20
C LEU A 49 -0.73 4.13 -4.87
N VAL A 50 -1.32 3.45 -5.85
CA VAL A 50 -0.60 2.52 -6.72
C VAL A 50 -0.74 2.97 -8.16
N ASP A 51 0.37 3.34 -8.81
CA ASP A 51 0.42 3.49 -10.26
C ASP A 51 0.45 2.10 -10.91
N LEU A 52 -0.73 1.57 -11.24
CA LEU A 52 -0.82 0.23 -11.81
C LEU A 52 -0.15 0.18 -13.19
N ASN A 53 -0.41 1.15 -14.07
CA ASN A 53 0.27 1.18 -15.37
C ASN A 53 1.79 1.18 -15.19
N GLY A 54 2.30 1.92 -14.22
CA GLY A 54 3.72 1.97 -13.92
C GLY A 54 4.26 0.68 -13.31
N ALA A 55 3.49 -0.01 -12.46
CA ALA A 55 3.86 -1.32 -11.93
C ALA A 55 4.14 -2.33 -13.05
N PHE A 56 3.29 -2.36 -14.09
CA PHE A 56 3.45 -3.23 -15.26
C PHE A 56 4.52 -2.73 -16.24
N ALA A 57 4.60 -1.41 -16.50
CA ALA A 57 5.57 -0.85 -17.44
C ALA A 57 7.00 -0.77 -16.88
N GLY A 58 7.15 -0.80 -15.55
CA GLY A 58 8.44 -0.63 -14.87
C GLY A 58 8.93 0.81 -14.72
N GLU A 59 8.08 1.79 -15.04
CA GLU A 59 8.32 3.23 -14.87
C GLU A 59 6.98 3.95 -14.64
N PRO A 60 6.88 5.05 -13.87
CA PRO A 60 5.60 5.73 -13.64
C PRO A 60 4.91 6.19 -14.93
N LYS A 61 3.61 5.94 -15.05
CA LYS A 61 2.77 6.28 -16.20
C LYS A 61 1.61 7.21 -15.87
N ASN A 62 1.27 7.40 -14.59
CA ASN A 62 0.17 8.25 -14.15
C ASN A 62 0.63 9.59 -13.53
N LEU A 63 1.78 10.11 -13.96
CA LEU A 63 2.42 11.29 -13.34
C LEU A 63 1.51 12.52 -13.27
N GLU A 64 0.75 12.83 -14.33
CA GLU A 64 -0.12 14.00 -14.35
C GLU A 64 -1.28 13.86 -13.35
N SER A 65 -1.88 12.66 -13.23
CA SER A 65 -2.89 12.40 -12.20
C SER A 65 -2.31 12.52 -10.79
N ILE A 66 -1.08 12.03 -10.56
CA ILE A 66 -0.41 12.12 -9.26
C ILE A 66 -0.14 13.59 -8.88
N LYS A 67 0.38 14.40 -9.81
CA LYS A 67 0.56 15.85 -9.59
C LYS A 67 -0.76 16.54 -9.27
N LYS A 68 -1.83 16.21 -10.00
CA LYS A 68 -3.17 16.77 -9.77
C LYS A 68 -3.70 16.41 -8.39
N ILE A 69 -3.48 15.17 -7.92
CA ILE A 69 -3.81 14.74 -6.55
C ILE A 69 -3.08 15.61 -5.53
N ARG A 70 -1.74 15.74 -5.65
CA ARG A 70 -0.95 16.52 -4.69
C ARG A 70 -1.39 17.97 -4.64
N GLN A 71 -1.65 18.60 -5.79
CA GLN A 71 -2.07 20.00 -5.87
C GLN A 71 -3.42 20.29 -5.21
N ASN A 72 -4.25 19.26 -4.99
CA ASN A 72 -5.63 19.40 -4.51
C ASN A 72 -5.89 18.73 -3.16
N SER A 73 -4.84 18.29 -2.46
CA SER A 73 -4.97 17.67 -1.14
C SER A 73 -3.77 18.03 -0.25
N ASN A 74 -3.92 17.95 1.08
CA ASN A 74 -2.81 18.11 2.04
C ASN A 74 -2.51 16.83 2.83
N VAL A 75 -3.28 15.76 2.59
CA VAL A 75 -3.03 14.44 3.16
C VAL A 75 -1.64 13.92 2.76
N LYS A 76 -1.01 13.12 3.61
CA LYS A 76 0.23 12.45 3.25
C LYS A 76 -0.03 11.37 2.20
N LEU A 77 0.85 11.27 1.22
CA LEU A 77 0.72 10.32 0.12
C LEU A 77 1.87 9.33 0.16
N GLU A 78 1.53 8.04 0.12
CA GLU A 78 2.50 7.01 -0.26
C GLU A 78 2.20 6.49 -1.67
N LEU A 79 3.25 6.26 -2.46
CA LEU A 79 3.12 5.87 -3.86
C LEU A 79 3.97 4.65 -4.20
N GLY A 80 3.32 3.61 -4.72
CA GLY A 80 3.96 2.47 -5.38
C GLY A 80 3.68 2.42 -6.87
N GLY A 81 4.38 1.55 -7.58
CA GLY A 81 4.18 1.26 -9.01
C GLY A 81 5.24 1.89 -9.91
N GLY A 82 6.10 1.04 -10.48
CA GLY A 82 7.11 1.45 -11.47
C GLY A 82 8.33 2.18 -10.93
N ILE A 83 8.53 2.24 -9.61
CA ILE A 83 9.68 2.93 -8.99
C ILE A 83 10.83 1.92 -8.84
N ARG A 84 11.87 2.05 -9.68
CA ARG A 84 12.97 1.07 -9.78
C ARG A 84 14.38 1.67 -9.70
N ASP A 85 14.51 3.00 -9.62
CA ASP A 85 15.78 3.70 -9.57
C ASP A 85 15.70 4.97 -8.69
N GLU A 86 16.87 5.47 -8.28
CA GLU A 86 16.98 6.64 -7.39
C GLU A 86 16.44 7.93 -8.04
N ALA A 87 16.61 8.09 -9.36
CA ALA A 87 16.11 9.27 -10.08
C ALA A 87 14.58 9.35 -10.04
N THR A 88 13.90 8.20 -10.17
CA THR A 88 12.45 8.11 -10.05
C THR A 88 11.99 8.38 -8.63
N ILE A 89 12.71 7.87 -7.62
CA ILE A 89 12.44 8.19 -6.20
C ILE A 89 12.48 9.70 -5.98
N GLN A 90 13.59 10.35 -6.37
CA GLN A 90 13.75 11.80 -6.23
C GLN A 90 12.63 12.56 -6.93
N LYS A 91 12.31 12.20 -8.18
CA LYS A 91 11.23 12.81 -8.94
C LYS A 91 9.88 12.70 -8.24
N MET A 92 9.56 11.56 -7.61
CA MET A 92 8.31 11.39 -6.87
C MET A 92 8.28 12.25 -5.60
N LEU A 93 9.39 12.36 -4.89
CA LEU A 93 9.49 13.22 -3.71
C LEU A 93 9.40 14.71 -4.08
N GLU A 94 10.03 15.13 -5.18
CA GLU A 94 9.98 16.51 -5.70
C GLU A 94 8.56 16.96 -6.07
N ILE A 95 7.72 16.05 -6.57
CA ILE A 95 6.31 16.35 -6.84
C ILE A 95 5.44 16.31 -5.57
N GLY A 96 6.02 16.07 -4.40
CA GLY A 96 5.35 16.12 -3.09
C GLY A 96 4.76 14.81 -2.60
N ILE A 97 5.23 13.65 -3.10
CA ILE A 97 4.96 12.35 -2.46
C ILE A 97 5.75 12.27 -1.16
N ASP A 98 5.09 11.88 -0.07
CA ASP A 98 5.68 11.83 1.26
C ASP A 98 6.50 10.56 1.51
N ARG A 99 6.12 9.45 0.87
CA ARG A 99 6.81 8.15 0.97
C ARG A 99 6.69 7.36 -0.33
N VAL A 100 7.77 6.76 -0.81
CA VAL A 100 7.69 5.85 -1.98
C VAL A 100 7.75 4.39 -1.55
N ILE A 101 7.06 3.54 -2.30
CA ILE A 101 6.93 2.12 -2.01
C ILE A 101 7.78 1.32 -3.01
N LEU A 102 8.75 0.58 -2.49
CA LEU A 102 9.61 -0.31 -3.26
C LEU A 102 9.13 -1.76 -3.08
N GLY A 103 8.46 -2.30 -4.09
CA GLY A 103 7.91 -3.67 -4.11
C GLY A 103 8.89 -4.68 -4.73
N SER A 104 8.70 -5.02 -6.02
CA SER A 104 9.50 -6.04 -6.72
C SER A 104 11.03 -5.87 -6.60
N ILE A 105 11.52 -4.62 -6.51
CA ILE A 105 12.95 -4.35 -6.36
C ILE A 105 13.49 -4.76 -4.97
N ALA A 106 12.65 -4.83 -3.94
CA ALA A 106 13.05 -5.31 -2.62
C ALA A 106 13.50 -6.77 -2.64
N LEU A 107 12.84 -7.62 -3.45
CA LEU A 107 13.30 -9.00 -3.65
C LEU A 107 14.51 -9.08 -4.59
N LYS A 108 14.49 -8.31 -5.69
CA LYS A 108 15.52 -8.41 -6.75
C LYS A 108 16.86 -7.78 -6.38
N ASN A 109 16.82 -6.67 -5.65
CA ASN A 109 18.00 -5.91 -5.23
C ASN A 109 17.77 -5.29 -3.84
N PRO A 110 17.78 -6.10 -2.77
CA PRO A 110 17.54 -5.63 -1.41
C PRO A 110 18.57 -4.58 -0.97
N GLU A 111 19.83 -4.66 -1.42
CA GLU A 111 20.87 -3.69 -1.03
C GLU A 111 20.56 -2.30 -1.55
N PHE A 112 20.09 -2.18 -2.80
CA PHE A 112 19.62 -0.90 -3.33
C PHE A 112 18.51 -0.30 -2.44
N VAL A 113 17.54 -1.11 -2.02
CA VAL A 113 16.46 -0.65 -1.14
C VAL A 113 17.00 -0.19 0.22
N LYS A 114 17.95 -0.93 0.81
CA LYS A 114 18.61 -0.54 2.07
C LYS A 114 19.35 0.79 1.91
N ASP A 115 20.03 1.01 0.78
CA ASP A 115 20.74 2.27 0.53
C ASP A 115 19.80 3.45 0.29
N MET A 116 18.67 3.23 -0.39
CA MET A 116 17.66 4.28 -0.57
C MET A 116 16.95 4.62 0.75
N ALA A 117 16.66 3.63 1.59
CA ALA A 117 15.99 3.84 2.88
C ALA A 117 16.85 4.64 3.88
N LYS A 118 18.17 4.64 3.73
CA LYS A 118 19.06 5.54 4.51
C LYS A 118 18.97 7.01 4.09
N LYS A 119 18.49 7.28 2.87
CA LYS A 119 18.49 8.62 2.24
C LYS A 119 17.10 9.24 2.12
N TYR A 120 16.07 8.42 1.97
CA TYR A 120 14.74 8.82 1.56
C TYR A 120 13.65 8.10 2.40
N PRO A 121 12.43 8.65 2.48
CA PRO A 121 11.30 7.97 3.11
C PRO A 121 10.82 6.81 2.22
N ILE A 122 11.19 5.59 2.61
CA ILE A 122 10.90 4.34 1.87
C ILE A 122 10.00 3.43 2.70
N ALA A 123 8.92 2.95 2.10
CA ALA A 123 8.23 1.74 2.51
C ALA A 123 8.60 0.57 1.60
N VAL A 124 8.60 -0.64 2.15
CA VAL A 124 8.83 -1.88 1.39
C VAL A 124 7.51 -2.62 1.22
N GLY A 125 7.13 -2.88 -0.02
CA GLY A 125 5.97 -3.71 -0.34
C GLY A 125 6.36 -5.19 -0.42
N ILE A 126 5.73 -6.03 0.39
CA ILE A 126 5.89 -7.48 0.39
C ILE A 126 4.54 -8.12 0.10
N ASP A 127 4.32 -8.46 -1.16
CA ASP A 127 3.14 -9.21 -1.59
C ASP A 127 3.44 -10.71 -1.46
N ALA A 128 2.50 -11.45 -0.88
CA ALA A 128 2.69 -12.88 -0.62
C ALA A 128 1.50 -13.74 -1.05
N ILE A 129 1.82 -14.91 -1.62
CA ILE A 129 0.88 -16.00 -1.88
C ILE A 129 1.34 -17.18 -1.02
N ASP A 130 0.45 -17.68 -0.16
CA ASP A 130 0.74 -18.78 0.78
C ASP A 130 2.03 -18.57 1.62
N GLY A 131 2.30 -17.31 1.97
CA GLY A 131 3.47 -16.91 2.76
C GLY A 131 4.79 -16.74 1.99
N TYR A 132 4.78 -16.95 0.67
CA TYR A 132 5.94 -16.78 -0.22
C TYR A 132 5.81 -15.50 -1.05
N VAL A 133 6.93 -14.80 -1.24
CA VAL A 133 6.95 -13.50 -1.93
C VAL A 133 6.56 -13.68 -3.39
N ALA A 134 5.58 -12.89 -3.82
CA ALA A 134 5.14 -12.76 -5.20
C ALA A 134 5.63 -11.42 -5.80
N VAL A 135 6.05 -11.45 -7.07
CA VAL A 135 6.57 -10.28 -7.80
C VAL A 135 5.93 -10.16 -9.18
N GLU A 136 6.30 -9.11 -9.94
CA GLU A 136 5.80 -8.83 -11.30
C GLU A 136 4.27 -8.80 -11.39
N GLY A 137 3.62 -8.03 -10.50
CA GLY A 137 2.17 -7.95 -10.46
C GLY A 137 1.50 -9.27 -10.09
N TRP A 138 2.17 -10.08 -9.26
CA TRP A 138 1.74 -11.39 -8.75
C TRP A 138 1.80 -12.54 -9.76
N GLY A 139 2.43 -12.33 -10.92
CA GLY A 139 2.63 -13.36 -11.92
C GLY A 139 3.70 -14.40 -11.58
N GLU A 140 4.64 -14.07 -10.69
CA GLU A 140 5.75 -14.94 -10.31
C GLU A 140 5.83 -15.11 -8.78
N VAL A 141 5.71 -16.34 -8.29
CA VAL A 141 5.90 -16.67 -6.87
C VAL A 141 7.31 -17.22 -6.68
N SER A 142 8.09 -16.53 -5.84
CA SER A 142 9.46 -16.95 -5.50
C SER A 142 9.47 -18.06 -4.44
N SER A 143 10.63 -18.65 -4.21
CA SER A 143 10.85 -19.57 -3.08
C SER A 143 11.15 -18.87 -1.75
N MET A 144 11.25 -17.53 -1.75
CA MET A 144 11.56 -16.75 -0.55
C MET A 144 10.31 -16.56 0.30
N LYS A 145 10.40 -16.88 1.60
CA LYS A 145 9.34 -16.56 2.55
C LYS A 145 9.26 -15.04 2.77
N ALA A 146 8.04 -14.52 2.86
CA ALA A 146 7.78 -13.11 3.11
C ALA A 146 8.40 -12.63 4.44
N THR A 147 8.38 -13.46 5.49
CA THR A 147 9.03 -13.15 6.78
C THR A 147 10.55 -13.11 6.69
N THR A 148 11.16 -13.94 5.84
CA THR A 148 12.60 -13.87 5.58
C THR A 148 12.96 -12.55 4.90
N LEU A 149 12.21 -12.15 3.87
CA LEU A 149 12.43 -10.85 3.21
C LEU A 149 12.17 -9.68 4.17
N ALA A 150 11.13 -9.75 5.00
CA ALA A 150 10.84 -8.71 5.99
C ALA A 150 12.00 -8.52 6.99
N LYS A 151 12.60 -9.63 7.44
CA LYS A 151 13.76 -9.61 8.34
C LYS A 151 15.01 -8.99 7.70
N GLU A 152 15.20 -9.13 6.38
CA GLU A 152 16.33 -8.52 5.67
C GLU A 152 16.36 -6.99 5.79
N PHE A 153 15.21 -6.35 5.98
CA PHE A 153 15.10 -4.89 6.11
C PHE A 153 15.14 -4.40 7.56
N ALA A 154 15.27 -5.29 8.54
CA ALA A 154 15.39 -4.89 9.94
C ALA A 154 16.59 -3.93 10.11
N ASN A 155 16.36 -2.80 10.78
CA ASN A 155 17.35 -1.73 11.00
C ASN A 155 17.91 -1.08 9.72
N ALA A 156 17.29 -1.25 8.55
CA ALA A 156 17.76 -0.69 7.28
C ALA A 156 17.34 0.78 7.03
N GLY A 157 16.60 1.40 7.96
CA GLY A 157 16.01 2.73 7.77
C GLY A 157 14.67 2.73 7.02
N VAL A 158 14.13 1.55 6.69
CA VAL A 158 12.79 1.41 6.10
C VAL A 158 11.75 1.89 7.11
N GLU A 159 10.86 2.79 6.70
CA GLU A 159 9.87 3.40 7.58
C GLU A 159 8.68 2.47 7.86
N ALA A 160 8.32 1.64 6.88
CA ALA A 160 7.22 0.69 7.01
C ALA A 160 7.37 -0.51 6.08
N ILE A 161 6.84 -1.66 6.51
CA ILE A 161 6.55 -2.79 5.63
C ILE A 161 5.05 -2.82 5.34
N ILE A 162 4.70 -2.80 4.06
CA ILE A 162 3.34 -3.06 3.59
C ILE A 162 3.29 -4.53 3.19
N CYS A 163 2.53 -5.34 3.93
CA CYS A 163 2.40 -6.76 3.63
C CYS A 163 1.01 -7.08 3.07
N THR A 164 0.97 -7.58 1.84
CA THR A 164 -0.28 -7.93 1.15
C THR A 164 -0.46 -9.43 1.08
N ASP A 165 -1.55 -9.95 1.66
CA ASP A 165 -2.01 -11.30 1.36
C ASP A 165 -2.77 -11.27 0.02
N VAL A 166 -2.08 -11.66 -1.05
CA VAL A 166 -2.60 -11.64 -2.42
C VAL A 166 -3.81 -12.55 -2.59
N GLY A 167 -3.87 -13.67 -1.86
CA GLY A 167 -4.99 -14.60 -1.92
C GLY A 167 -6.31 -13.99 -1.46
N ARG A 168 -6.22 -12.96 -0.60
CA ARG A 168 -7.36 -12.24 -0.04
C ARG A 168 -7.58 -10.86 -0.68
N ASP A 169 -6.65 -10.37 -1.48
CA ASP A 169 -6.80 -9.01 -2.00
C ASP A 169 -7.99 -8.86 -2.97
N GLY A 170 -8.78 -7.81 -2.74
CA GLY A 170 -10.01 -7.55 -3.49
C GLY A 170 -11.14 -8.59 -3.30
N THR A 171 -11.08 -9.47 -2.30
CA THR A 171 -12.11 -10.51 -2.09
C THR A 171 -13.17 -10.17 -1.02
N LEU A 172 -12.88 -9.23 -0.12
CA LEU A 172 -13.67 -8.96 1.10
C LEU A 172 -13.79 -10.20 2.02
N SER A 173 -12.77 -11.06 2.07
CA SER A 173 -12.78 -12.29 2.88
C SER A 173 -12.28 -12.12 4.32
N GLY A 174 -11.84 -10.93 4.71
CA GLY A 174 -11.19 -10.62 5.99
C GLY A 174 -9.67 -10.55 5.88
N VAL A 175 -9.05 -9.69 6.67
CA VAL A 175 -7.58 -9.49 6.67
C VAL A 175 -6.85 -10.70 7.26
N ASN A 176 -5.63 -10.98 6.81
CA ASN A 176 -4.82 -12.06 7.37
C ASN A 176 -3.99 -11.56 8.57
N VAL A 177 -4.63 -11.49 9.75
CA VAL A 177 -4.02 -10.97 10.98
C VAL A 177 -2.74 -11.72 11.35
N ASP A 178 -2.76 -13.06 11.32
CA ASP A 178 -1.61 -13.89 11.68
C ASP A 178 -0.40 -13.60 10.77
N PHE A 179 -0.63 -13.55 9.46
CA PHE A 179 0.41 -13.19 8.49
C PHE A 179 0.98 -11.80 8.76
N THR A 180 0.13 -10.80 9.01
CA THR A 180 0.60 -9.44 9.31
C THR A 180 1.44 -9.40 10.59
N VAL A 181 1.00 -10.12 11.63
CA VAL A 181 1.74 -10.22 12.91
C VAL A 181 3.09 -10.91 12.73
N ASP A 182 3.16 -11.95 11.91
CA ASP A 182 4.41 -12.65 11.62
C ASP A 182 5.43 -11.74 10.91
N ILE A 183 4.96 -10.90 9.99
CA ILE A 183 5.80 -9.89 9.31
C ILE A 183 6.31 -8.84 10.31
N ALA A 184 5.42 -8.33 11.17
CA ALA A 184 5.78 -7.34 12.18
C ALA A 184 6.85 -7.89 13.15
N LYS A 185 6.66 -9.12 13.63
CA LYS A 185 7.63 -9.80 14.51
C LYS A 185 8.96 -10.09 13.80
N ALA A 186 8.93 -10.50 12.54
CA ALA A 186 10.14 -10.85 11.80
C ALA A 186 11.02 -9.63 11.50
N SER A 187 10.41 -8.48 11.20
CA SER A 187 11.11 -7.25 10.82
C SER A 187 11.43 -6.34 11.99
N GLY A 188 10.55 -6.25 12.98
CA GLY A 188 10.59 -5.20 14.01
C GLY A 188 10.34 -3.79 13.46
N ILE A 189 9.79 -3.68 12.24
CA ILE A 189 9.48 -2.42 11.55
C ILE A 189 7.98 -2.17 11.63
N SER A 190 7.58 -0.89 11.61
CA SER A 190 6.16 -0.51 11.50
C SER A 190 5.49 -1.26 10.36
N THR A 191 4.42 -2.01 10.65
CA THR A 191 3.81 -2.92 9.68
C THR A 191 2.39 -2.47 9.32
N ILE A 192 2.11 -2.46 8.03
CA ILE A 192 0.85 -2.05 7.42
C ILE A 192 0.21 -3.27 6.75
N ALA A 193 -0.95 -3.68 7.25
CA ALA A 193 -1.70 -4.78 6.67
C ALA A 193 -2.34 -4.38 5.34
N SER A 194 -2.33 -5.28 4.36
CA SER A 194 -3.00 -5.12 3.08
C SER A 194 -3.60 -6.44 2.60
N GLY A 195 -4.66 -6.37 1.81
CA GLY A 195 -5.38 -7.53 1.29
C GLY A 195 -6.50 -8.02 2.18
N GLY A 196 -7.73 -8.02 1.63
CA GLY A 196 -8.86 -8.76 2.19
C GLY A 196 -9.75 -8.07 3.20
N VAL A 197 -9.44 -6.83 3.63
CA VAL A 197 -10.31 -6.08 4.56
C VAL A 197 -11.77 -6.13 4.08
N LYS A 198 -12.65 -6.54 4.98
CA LYS A 198 -14.08 -6.74 4.77
C LYS A 198 -14.89 -5.67 5.46
N ASP A 199 -14.68 -5.46 6.75
CA ASP A 199 -15.47 -4.53 7.57
C ASP A 199 -14.70 -4.05 8.81
N GLU A 200 -15.39 -3.41 9.75
CA GLU A 200 -14.83 -2.84 10.99
C GLU A 200 -14.16 -3.90 11.87
N SER A 201 -14.66 -5.14 11.85
CA SER A 201 -14.15 -6.23 12.71
C SER A 201 -12.72 -6.63 12.37
N ASP A 202 -12.30 -6.49 11.11
CA ASP A 202 -10.91 -6.73 10.71
C ASP A 202 -9.97 -5.67 11.31
N ILE A 203 -10.42 -4.41 11.39
CA ILE A 203 -9.64 -3.32 11.97
C ILE A 203 -9.50 -3.52 13.47
N GLU A 204 -10.60 -3.86 14.15
CA GLU A 204 -10.60 -4.21 15.58
C GLU A 204 -9.66 -5.40 15.87
N ALA A 205 -9.69 -6.44 15.02
CA ALA A 205 -8.82 -7.60 15.16
C ALA A 205 -7.33 -7.24 15.03
N LEU A 206 -6.97 -6.37 14.08
CA LEU A 206 -5.60 -5.87 13.95
C LEU A 206 -5.21 -5.01 15.16
N MET A 207 -6.12 -4.15 15.67
CA MET A 207 -5.85 -3.28 16.82
C MET A 207 -5.57 -4.10 18.08
N ALA A 208 -6.36 -5.16 18.30
CA ALA A 208 -6.21 -6.06 19.45
C ALA A 208 -4.81 -6.72 19.54
N THR A 209 -4.08 -6.80 18.42
CA THR A 209 -2.71 -7.34 18.43
C THR A 209 -1.69 -6.41 19.11
N ASN A 210 -1.95 -5.09 19.13
CA ASN A 210 -0.99 -4.05 19.52
C ASN A 210 0.36 -4.07 18.76
N LEU A 211 0.43 -4.76 17.62
CA LEU A 211 1.65 -4.92 16.82
C LEU A 211 1.55 -4.29 15.43
N ILE A 212 0.35 -3.91 15.00
CA ILE A 212 0.09 -3.43 13.64
C ILE A 212 -0.18 -1.93 13.67
N ASP A 213 0.62 -1.18 12.91
CA ASP A 213 0.59 0.29 12.90
C ASP A 213 -0.39 0.84 11.89
N GLY A 214 -0.75 0.08 10.86
CA GLY A 214 -1.74 0.52 9.89
C GLY A 214 -2.39 -0.57 9.06
N VAL A 215 -3.39 -0.16 8.30
CA VAL A 215 -4.12 -1.03 7.38
C VAL A 215 -4.55 -0.27 6.14
N ILE A 216 -4.33 -0.88 4.97
CA ILE A 216 -4.77 -0.38 3.67
C ILE A 216 -6.23 -0.78 3.44
N ILE A 217 -7.05 0.23 3.17
CA ILE A 217 -8.48 0.09 2.96
C ILE A 217 -8.77 0.31 1.48
N GLY A 218 -9.06 -0.78 0.78
CA GLY A 218 -9.48 -0.76 -0.60
C GLY A 218 -10.96 -1.06 -0.77
N LYS A 219 -11.25 -2.23 -1.35
CA LYS A 219 -12.59 -2.61 -1.82
C LYS A 219 -13.70 -2.44 -0.77
N ALA A 220 -13.42 -2.64 0.51
CA ALA A 220 -14.43 -2.51 1.57
C ALA A 220 -15.07 -1.12 1.64
N TYR A 221 -14.28 -0.06 1.41
CA TYR A 221 -14.83 1.29 1.31
C TYR A 221 -15.73 1.44 0.08
N TYR A 222 -15.22 1.00 -1.08
CA TYR A 222 -15.90 1.19 -2.36
C TYR A 222 -17.19 0.39 -2.51
N GLU A 223 -17.28 -0.77 -1.86
CA GLU A 223 -18.47 -1.63 -1.86
C GLU A 223 -19.35 -1.40 -0.61
N GLY A 224 -19.01 -0.41 0.23
CA GLY A 224 -19.85 0.05 1.35
C GLY A 224 -19.92 -0.91 2.54
N THR A 225 -19.00 -1.88 2.63
CA THR A 225 -18.95 -2.83 3.76
C THR A 225 -18.20 -2.26 4.97
N LEU A 226 -17.48 -1.16 4.80
CA LEU A 226 -16.80 -0.43 5.88
C LEU A 226 -17.26 1.03 5.95
N ASN A 227 -17.74 1.47 7.12
CA ASN A 227 -18.01 2.87 7.40
C ASN A 227 -16.71 3.61 7.77
N LEU A 228 -15.96 3.99 6.75
CA LEU A 228 -14.65 4.63 6.91
C LEU A 228 -14.68 5.94 7.74
N PRO A 229 -15.64 6.88 7.57
CA PRO A 229 -15.74 8.06 8.42
C PRO A 229 -15.90 7.73 9.91
N LYS A 230 -16.72 6.73 10.25
CA LYS A 230 -16.88 6.26 11.64
C LYS A 230 -15.55 5.76 12.19
N MET A 231 -14.78 5.01 11.40
CA MET A 231 -13.48 4.49 11.84
C MET A 231 -12.44 5.59 12.07
N PHE A 232 -12.42 6.64 11.23
CA PHE A 232 -11.56 7.80 11.49
C PHE A 232 -11.93 8.53 12.77
N GLN A 233 -13.23 8.69 13.06
CA GLN A 233 -13.69 9.28 14.31
C GLN A 233 -13.29 8.43 15.52
N MET A 234 -13.43 7.11 15.44
CA MET A 234 -13.02 6.21 16.52
C MET A 234 -11.53 6.36 16.83
N LEU A 235 -10.66 6.27 15.80
CA LEU A 235 -9.20 6.32 15.94
C LEU A 235 -8.61 7.71 16.23
N SER A 236 -9.43 8.77 16.21
CA SER A 236 -8.99 10.12 16.60
C SER A 236 -9.27 10.44 18.06
N ASN A 237 -10.07 9.63 18.74
CA ASN A 237 -10.41 9.77 20.15
C ASN A 237 -9.56 8.87 21.08
N ASP A 238 -8.76 7.97 20.50
CA ASP A 238 -7.77 7.13 21.18
C ASP A 238 -6.35 7.76 21.12
#